data_AF-A0A085JBD5-F1
#
_entry.id   AF-A0A085JBD5-F1
#
_cell.length_a   1.000
_cell.length_b   1.000
_cell.length_c   1.000
_cell.angle_alpha   90.00
_cell.angle_beta   90.00
_cell.angle_gamma   90.00
#
_symmetry.space_group_name_H-M   'P 1'
#
loop_
_entity.id
_entity.type
_entity.pdbx_description
1 polymer ?
#
loop_
_entity_poly.entity_id
_entity_poly.type
_entity_poly.pdbx_seq_one_letter_code
_entity_poly.pdbx_strand_id
1 'polypeptide(L)'
;MYPKNAHYIWIGNKPLPQYAISNIIHFKANNPHYTVYLWTTNPHRMVNNIINSGYSSQFMNLINCRDLPEMTGYIRSAVEREMSDSPYHNYAAASDILRLVVLEKFGGIYMDVDVMVSGSLGLISPERVSSTGTSDILIHQEVLSNQTRLSNAVIVSQPRTNTLKKMINYAVTPYAKNHLYEMGFGRTAGKDLLMKALKDLKDIPLREIMWVGKRAVPSLRHQITIYLTGPGLMDAYLQSSGLSQRFQTTKILNEPARFGQREDDFPGTWKRGMNGKGEWVVPARKFNSTI
;
A
#
# COMPACT_ATOMS: atom_id res chain seq x y z
N MET A 1 4.95 8.74 18.86
CA MET A 1 6.00 8.11 18.03
C MET A 1 5.40 6.89 17.36
N TYR A 2 5.74 6.59 16.10
CA TYR A 2 5.20 5.41 15.42
C TYR A 2 5.89 4.12 15.90
N PRO A 3 5.16 2.99 16.02
CA PRO A 3 5.76 1.71 16.37
C PRO A 3 6.89 1.30 15.43
N LYS A 4 7.91 0.61 15.96
CA LYS A 4 9.04 0.06 15.17
C LYS A 4 8.69 -1.31 14.59
N ASN A 5 7.53 -1.38 13.94
CA ASN A 5 7.05 -2.56 13.20
C ASN A 5 7.10 -2.25 11.71
N ALA A 6 7.70 -3.14 10.92
CA ALA A 6 7.68 -3.07 9.47
C ALA A 6 6.88 -4.23 8.91
N HIS A 7 5.96 -3.94 7.99
CA HIS A 7 4.98 -4.89 7.48
C HIS A 7 5.07 -5.02 5.97
N TYR A 8 5.19 -6.25 5.51
CA TYR A 8 5.12 -6.67 4.12
C TYR A 8 4.00 -7.68 3.94
N ILE A 9 3.34 -7.68 2.78
CA ILE A 9 2.26 -8.62 2.47
C ILE A 9 2.62 -9.38 1.19
N TRP A 10 2.53 -10.71 1.25
CA TRP A 10 2.61 -11.56 0.08
C TRP A 10 1.57 -12.68 0.14
N ILE A 11 0.54 -12.55 -0.67
CA ILE A 11 -0.64 -13.43 -0.71
C ILE A 11 -0.77 -14.09 -2.07
N GLY A 12 -1.53 -15.20 -2.10
CA GLY A 12 -1.69 -16.04 -3.29
C GLY A 12 -0.71 -17.20 -3.32
N ASN A 13 -0.65 -17.90 -4.46
CA ASN A 13 0.07 -19.18 -4.59
C ASN A 13 1.47 -19.07 -5.20
N LYS A 14 1.87 -17.88 -5.67
CA LYS A 14 3.20 -17.68 -6.24
C LYS A 14 4.27 -17.62 -5.14
N PRO A 15 5.47 -18.18 -5.37
CA PRO A 15 6.59 -18.00 -4.45
C PRO A 15 6.96 -16.51 -4.35
N LEU A 16 7.47 -16.10 -3.19
CA LEU A 16 8.00 -14.76 -3.00
C LEU A 16 9.25 -14.60 -3.89
N PRO A 17 9.30 -13.61 -4.80
CA PRO A 17 10.42 -13.47 -5.73
C PRO A 17 11.70 -13.05 -4.99
N GLN A 18 12.85 -13.38 -5.58
CA GLN A 18 14.16 -13.14 -4.97
C GLN A 18 14.44 -11.67 -4.66
N TYR A 19 14.00 -10.74 -5.54
CA TYR A 19 14.14 -9.30 -5.28
C TYR A 19 13.38 -8.86 -4.02
N ALA A 20 12.20 -9.43 -3.77
CA ALA A 20 11.38 -9.11 -2.62
C ALA A 20 12.03 -9.62 -1.33
N ILE A 21 12.52 -10.87 -1.34
CA ILE A 21 13.31 -11.43 -0.23
C ILE A 21 14.50 -10.52 0.07
N SER A 22 15.22 -10.10 -0.97
CA SER A 22 16.38 -9.20 -0.86
C SER A 22 16.01 -7.85 -0.24
N ASN A 23 14.90 -7.26 -0.64
CA ASN A 23 14.44 -5.97 -0.11
C ASN A 23 14.06 -6.06 1.37
N ILE A 24 13.38 -7.13 1.79
CA ILE A 24 13.01 -7.35 3.18
C ILE A 24 14.27 -7.58 4.04
N ILE A 25 15.24 -8.38 3.56
CA ILE A 25 16.54 -8.57 4.23
C ILE A 25 17.29 -7.24 4.31
N HIS A 26 17.36 -6.49 3.22
CA HIS A 26 18.03 -5.19 3.16
C HIS A 26 17.41 -4.21 4.17
N PHE A 27 16.08 -4.18 4.27
CA PHE A 27 15.39 -3.37 5.27
C PHE A 27 15.81 -3.77 6.69
N LYS A 28 15.75 -5.06 7.04
CA LYS A 28 16.10 -5.56 8.38
C LYS A 28 17.57 -5.29 8.74
N ALA A 29 18.48 -5.47 7.78
CA ALA A 29 19.90 -5.21 7.97
C ALA A 29 20.19 -3.74 8.29
N ASN A 30 19.54 -2.81 7.57
CA ASN A 30 19.69 -1.37 7.80
C ASN A 30 18.90 -0.84 9.01
N ASN A 31 17.88 -1.58 9.44
CA ASN A 31 16.96 -1.18 10.50
C ASN A 31 16.84 -2.30 11.57
N PRO A 32 17.96 -2.67 12.25
CA PRO A 32 17.99 -3.86 13.10
C PRO A 32 17.01 -3.79 14.29
N HIS A 33 16.66 -2.59 14.72
CA HIS A 33 15.71 -2.32 15.81
C HIS A 33 14.23 -2.45 15.41
N TYR A 34 13.92 -2.59 14.11
CA TYR A 34 12.54 -2.88 13.68
C TYR A 34 12.22 -4.36 13.80
N THR A 35 11.01 -4.67 14.25
CA THR A 35 10.41 -6.00 14.08
C THR A 35 9.81 -6.08 12.69
N VAL A 36 10.22 -7.06 11.90
CA VAL A 36 9.76 -7.22 10.51
C VAL A 36 8.76 -8.36 10.43
N TYR A 37 7.61 -8.10 9.80
CA TYR A 37 6.52 -9.03 9.60
C TYR A 37 6.28 -9.24 8.10
N LEU A 38 6.21 -10.50 7.68
CA LEU A 38 5.77 -10.92 6.35
C LEU A 38 4.43 -11.65 6.50
N TRP A 39 3.35 -10.98 6.12
CA TRP A 39 2.00 -11.50 6.19
C TRP A 39 1.66 -12.31 4.94
N THR A 40 1.18 -13.53 5.12
CA THR A 40 0.84 -14.43 4.02
C THR A 40 -0.34 -15.33 4.36
N THR A 41 -0.89 -16.03 3.37
CA THR A 41 -1.97 -17.00 3.55
C THR A 41 -1.50 -18.37 3.99
N ASN A 42 -0.21 -18.67 3.82
CA ASN A 42 0.36 -19.94 4.22
C ASN A 42 1.84 -19.74 4.62
N PRO A 43 2.10 -19.44 5.91
CA PRO A 43 3.45 -19.21 6.41
C PRO A 43 4.35 -20.42 6.20
N HIS A 44 3.87 -21.64 6.48
CA HIS A 44 4.68 -22.86 6.29
C HIS A 44 5.16 -23.02 4.85
N ARG A 45 4.29 -22.82 3.87
CA ARG A 45 4.66 -22.84 2.44
C ARG A 45 5.63 -21.72 2.10
N MET A 46 5.40 -20.52 2.62
CA MET A 46 6.31 -19.38 2.43
C MET A 46 7.73 -19.71 2.91
N VAL A 47 7.85 -20.24 4.12
CA VAL A 47 9.14 -20.62 4.71
C VAL A 47 9.84 -21.70 3.89
N ASN A 48 9.10 -22.76 3.51
CA ASN A 48 9.66 -23.82 2.69
C ASN A 48 10.15 -23.30 1.34
N ASN A 49 9.39 -22.41 0.68
CA ASN A 49 9.80 -21.81 -0.59
C ASN A 49 11.09 -21.00 -0.45
N ILE A 50 11.25 -20.24 0.64
CA ILE A 50 12.45 -19.44 0.90
C ILE A 50 13.66 -20.33 1.15
N ILE A 51 13.53 -21.37 1.97
CA ILE A 51 14.61 -22.34 2.23
C ILE A 51 15.01 -23.07 0.95
N ASN A 52 14.03 -23.55 0.17
CA ASN A 52 14.27 -24.23 -1.11
C ASN A 52 14.93 -23.32 -2.15
N SER A 53 14.79 -21.99 -2.00
CA SER A 53 15.48 -21.00 -2.83
C SER A 53 16.94 -20.74 -2.39
N GLY A 54 17.46 -21.47 -1.40
CA GLY A 54 18.84 -21.40 -0.95
C GLY A 54 19.10 -20.43 0.21
N TYR A 55 18.06 -19.85 0.81
CA TYR A 55 18.22 -18.96 1.96
C TYR A 55 18.35 -19.75 3.28
N SER A 56 19.22 -19.26 4.17
CA SER A 56 19.43 -19.85 5.50
C SER A 56 18.18 -19.74 6.38
N SER A 57 18.01 -20.71 7.29
CA SER A 57 17.01 -20.67 8.37
C SER A 57 17.13 -19.44 9.25
N GLN A 58 18.28 -18.75 9.27
CA GLN A 58 18.46 -17.47 9.96
C GLN A 58 17.47 -16.40 9.50
N PHE A 59 16.97 -16.47 8.25
CA PHE A 59 15.89 -15.61 7.76
C PHE A 59 14.69 -15.63 8.72
N MET A 60 14.34 -16.81 9.24
CA MET A 60 13.19 -17.02 10.13
C MET A 60 13.38 -16.42 11.52
N ASN A 61 14.63 -16.26 11.96
CA ASN A 61 14.95 -15.59 13.23
C ASN A 61 14.84 -14.07 13.11
N LEU A 62 14.94 -13.52 11.89
CA LEU A 62 14.97 -12.08 11.63
C LEU A 62 13.64 -11.53 11.11
N ILE A 63 12.85 -12.36 10.44
CA ILE A 63 11.63 -11.97 9.74
C ILE A 63 10.48 -12.88 10.21
N ASN A 64 9.44 -12.25 10.75
CA ASN A 64 8.28 -12.94 11.30
C ASN A 64 7.29 -13.25 10.17
N CYS A 65 7.39 -14.42 9.55
CA CYS A 65 6.35 -14.92 8.63
C CYS A 65 5.11 -15.31 9.42
N ARG A 66 3.95 -14.68 9.15
CA ARG A 66 2.70 -14.89 9.90
C ARG A 66 1.49 -15.03 8.99
N ASP A 67 0.49 -15.75 9.49
CA ASP A 67 -0.86 -15.76 8.90
C ASP A 67 -1.46 -14.36 8.91
N LEU A 68 -2.35 -14.09 7.95
CA LEU A 68 -3.08 -12.83 7.88
C LEU A 68 -3.76 -12.50 9.23
N PRO A 69 -3.80 -11.21 9.61
CA PRO A 69 -4.45 -10.82 10.86
C PRO A 69 -5.93 -11.21 10.85
N GLU A 70 -6.47 -11.51 12.03
CA GLU A 70 -7.88 -11.82 12.19
C GLU A 70 -8.76 -10.66 11.69
N MET A 71 -9.67 -10.97 10.77
CA MET A 71 -10.65 -10.04 10.20
C MET A 71 -12.05 -10.56 10.48
N THR A 72 -12.98 -9.66 10.80
CA THR A 72 -14.38 -10.00 11.07
C THR A 72 -15.32 -9.28 10.12
N GLY A 73 -16.52 -9.85 9.96
CA GLY A 73 -17.61 -9.29 9.17
C GLY A 73 -17.19 -8.89 7.75
N TYR A 74 -17.57 -7.68 7.36
CA TYR A 74 -17.41 -7.18 6.01
C TYR A 74 -15.97 -7.01 5.55
N ILE A 75 -15.02 -6.78 6.46
CA ILE A 75 -13.59 -6.70 6.12
C ILE A 75 -13.12 -8.05 5.59
N ARG A 76 -13.45 -9.12 6.33
CA ARG A 76 -13.14 -10.50 5.92
C ARG A 76 -13.76 -10.81 4.57
N SER A 77 -15.06 -10.52 4.40
CA SER A 77 -15.76 -10.77 3.13
C SER A 77 -15.14 -10.04 1.94
N ALA A 78 -14.72 -8.78 2.10
CA ALA A 78 -14.09 -8.02 1.04
C ALA A 78 -12.73 -8.62 0.64
N VAL A 79 -11.89 -8.96 1.62
CA VAL A 79 -10.57 -9.56 1.39
C VAL A 79 -10.69 -10.95 0.78
N GLU A 80 -11.51 -11.84 1.35
CA GLU A 80 -11.74 -13.19 0.83
C GLU A 80 -12.31 -13.18 -0.60
N ARG A 81 -13.19 -12.23 -0.92
CA ARG A 81 -13.70 -12.07 -2.28
C ARG A 81 -12.57 -11.79 -3.28
N GLU A 82 -11.71 -10.84 -2.97
CA GLU A 82 -10.58 -10.48 -3.84
C GLU A 82 -9.49 -11.54 -3.87
N MET A 83 -9.36 -12.35 -2.83
CA MET A 83 -8.43 -13.48 -2.77
C MET A 83 -8.99 -14.79 -3.30
N SER A 84 -10.29 -14.84 -3.65
CA SER A 84 -10.97 -16.07 -4.05
C SER A 84 -10.20 -16.76 -5.17
N ASP A 85 -9.99 -18.06 -5.04
CA ASP A 85 -9.27 -18.87 -6.03
C ASP A 85 -10.12 -19.06 -7.29
N SER A 86 -10.19 -17.99 -8.07
CA SER A 86 -10.95 -17.87 -9.31
C SER A 86 -10.15 -17.08 -10.33
N PRO A 87 -10.49 -17.13 -11.63
CA PRO A 87 -9.89 -16.26 -12.65
C PRO A 87 -10.06 -14.76 -12.39
N TYR A 88 -10.88 -14.41 -11.40
CA TYR A 88 -11.23 -13.04 -11.04
C TYR A 88 -10.58 -12.54 -9.76
N HIS A 89 -9.63 -13.31 -9.19
CA HIS A 89 -8.85 -12.84 -8.06
C HIS A 89 -8.16 -11.51 -8.37
N ASN A 90 -7.97 -10.71 -7.33
CA ASN A 90 -7.32 -9.42 -7.38
C ASN A 90 -6.51 -9.22 -6.11
N TYR A 91 -5.35 -9.87 -6.06
CA TYR A 91 -4.46 -9.78 -4.92
C TYR A 91 -3.98 -8.35 -4.64
N ALA A 92 -3.95 -7.47 -5.65
CA ALA A 92 -3.66 -6.05 -5.45
C ALA A 92 -4.72 -5.39 -4.56
N ALA A 93 -6.01 -5.51 -4.90
CA ALA A 93 -7.10 -4.98 -4.09
C ALA A 93 -7.17 -5.63 -2.68
N ALA A 94 -6.87 -6.93 -2.57
CA ALA A 94 -6.79 -7.60 -1.28
C ALA A 94 -5.64 -7.05 -0.42
N SER A 95 -4.45 -6.87 -0.99
CA SER A 95 -3.28 -6.30 -0.32
C SER A 95 -3.50 -4.84 0.08
N ASP A 96 -4.19 -4.07 -0.76
CA ASP A 96 -4.63 -2.71 -0.47
C ASP A 96 -5.51 -2.60 0.77
N ILE A 97 -6.42 -3.56 0.99
CA ILE A 97 -7.25 -3.58 2.20
C ILE A 97 -6.42 -4.10 3.38
N LEU A 98 -5.66 -5.18 3.19
CA LEU A 98 -4.88 -5.81 4.25
C LEU A 98 -3.82 -4.87 4.83
N ARG A 99 -3.17 -4.02 4.03
CA ARG A 99 -2.18 -3.04 4.55
C ARG A 99 -2.80 -2.08 5.56
N LEU A 100 -4.05 -1.65 5.32
CA LEU A 100 -4.79 -0.81 6.26
C LEU A 100 -5.16 -1.57 7.53
N VAL A 101 -5.62 -2.82 7.41
CA VAL A 101 -5.97 -3.68 8.56
C VAL A 101 -4.76 -3.97 9.44
N VAL A 102 -3.61 -4.29 8.83
CA VAL A 102 -2.35 -4.53 9.54
C VAL A 102 -1.92 -3.27 10.30
N LEU A 103 -1.94 -2.10 9.65
CA LEU A 103 -1.59 -0.83 10.30
C LEU A 103 -2.59 -0.47 11.40
N GLU A 104 -3.88 -0.77 11.24
CA GLU A 104 -4.89 -0.48 12.27
C GLU A 104 -4.65 -1.32 13.52
N LYS A 105 -4.25 -2.58 13.37
CA LYS A 105 -3.97 -3.44 14.51
C LYS A 105 -2.63 -3.17 15.18
N PHE A 106 -1.57 -2.96 14.38
CA PHE A 106 -0.18 -3.02 14.85
C PHE A 106 0.59 -1.71 14.72
N GLY A 107 0.08 -0.76 13.92
CA GLY A 107 0.79 0.48 13.56
C GLY A 107 2.13 0.20 12.89
N GLY A 108 3.00 1.19 12.88
CA GLY A 108 4.33 1.09 12.27
C GLY A 108 4.32 1.48 10.80
N ILE A 109 5.17 0.85 10.00
CA ILE A 109 5.34 1.14 8.57
C ILE A 109 4.93 -0.07 7.73
N TYR A 110 4.05 0.14 6.77
CA TYR A 110 3.80 -0.78 5.67
C TYR A 110 4.65 -0.40 4.47
N MET A 111 5.19 -1.40 3.78
CA MET A 111 5.83 -1.24 2.48
C MET A 111 5.41 -2.38 1.53
N ASP A 112 5.17 -2.04 0.26
CA ASP A 112 5.10 -3.06 -0.79
C ASP A 112 6.43 -3.82 -0.87
N VAL A 113 6.39 -5.11 -1.25
CA VAL A 113 7.57 -6.00 -1.20
C VAL A 113 8.70 -5.61 -2.14
N ASP A 114 8.38 -4.82 -3.14
CA ASP A 114 9.30 -4.31 -4.14
C ASP A 114 9.97 -2.99 -3.70
N VAL A 115 9.50 -2.36 -2.61
CA VAL A 115 10.09 -1.16 -2.02
C VAL A 115 11.42 -1.48 -1.33
N MET A 116 12.44 -0.72 -1.70
CA MET A 116 13.78 -0.72 -1.10
C MET A 116 14.05 0.64 -0.43
N VAL A 117 14.56 0.60 0.80
CA VAL A 117 15.03 1.80 1.50
C VAL A 117 16.46 2.13 1.11
N SER A 118 16.83 3.41 1.09
CA SER A 118 18.21 3.83 0.79
C SER A 118 19.20 3.53 1.92
N GLY A 119 18.70 3.21 3.13
CA GLY A 119 19.48 2.91 4.32
C GLY A 119 18.62 2.88 5.58
N SER A 120 19.23 3.24 6.72
CA SER A 120 18.52 3.35 8.01
C SER A 120 17.48 4.47 7.98
N LEU A 121 16.25 4.17 8.43
CA LEU A 121 15.15 5.14 8.44
C LEU A 121 15.26 6.16 9.58
N GLY A 122 15.97 5.85 10.67
CA GLY A 122 16.02 6.72 11.84
C GLY A 122 14.63 7.03 12.43
N LEU A 123 14.39 8.29 12.77
CA LEU A 123 13.10 8.77 13.26
C LEU A 123 12.18 9.11 12.08
N ILE A 124 11.00 8.48 12.04
CA ILE A 124 9.97 8.82 11.06
C ILE A 124 9.19 10.06 11.54
N SER A 125 9.09 11.06 10.68
CA SER A 125 8.37 12.31 10.92
C SER A 125 7.53 12.73 9.70
N PRO A 126 6.50 13.57 9.89
CA PRO A 126 5.88 14.28 8.76
C PRO A 126 6.83 15.30 8.15
N GLU A 127 6.58 15.71 6.91
CA GLU A 127 7.29 16.83 6.26
C GLU A 127 7.07 18.14 7.04
N ARG A 128 5.87 18.30 7.62
CA ARG A 128 5.55 19.43 8.50
C ARG A 128 4.95 18.96 9.83
N VAL A 129 5.45 19.49 10.94
CA VAL A 129 4.85 19.26 12.25
C VAL A 129 3.68 20.23 12.46
N SER A 130 2.52 19.70 12.84
CA SER A 130 1.37 20.53 13.23
C SER A 130 1.54 21.06 14.66
N SER A 131 0.99 22.24 14.94
CA SER A 131 0.90 22.76 16.31
C SER A 131 0.03 21.89 17.22
N THR A 132 -0.85 21.06 16.65
CA THR A 132 -1.70 20.10 17.36
C THR A 132 -1.05 18.73 17.56
N GLY A 133 0.23 18.58 17.22
CA GLY A 133 0.98 17.32 17.35
C GLY A 133 1.23 16.58 16.03
N THR A 134 1.83 15.40 16.14
CA THR A 134 2.12 14.55 14.97
C THR A 134 0.86 13.92 14.42
N SER A 135 0.74 13.83 13.09
CA SER A 135 -0.33 13.07 12.44
C SER A 135 -0.36 11.61 12.93
N ASP A 136 -1.53 10.99 12.86
CA ASP A 136 -1.73 9.58 13.19
C ASP A 136 -1.39 8.66 12.02
N ILE A 137 -1.35 9.21 10.80
CA ILE A 137 -0.94 8.54 9.57
C ILE A 137 -0.06 9.47 8.72
N LEU A 138 0.95 8.89 8.08
CA LEU A 138 1.77 9.51 7.05
C LEU A 138 1.71 8.68 5.78
N ILE A 139 1.56 9.36 4.66
CA ILE A 139 1.45 8.76 3.34
C ILE A 139 2.69 9.17 2.54
N HIS A 140 3.25 8.22 1.81
CA HIS A 140 4.36 8.52 0.91
C HIS A 140 3.89 9.26 -0.33
N GLN A 141 4.72 10.20 -0.76
CA GLN A 141 4.51 10.98 -1.96
C GLN A 141 5.69 10.76 -2.90
N GLU A 142 5.40 10.28 -4.09
CA GLU A 142 6.36 10.14 -5.17
C GLU A 142 6.64 11.50 -5.80
N VAL A 143 7.91 11.76 -6.10
CA VAL A 143 8.35 12.96 -6.83
C VAL A 143 8.98 12.51 -8.14
N LEU A 144 8.30 12.75 -9.26
CA LEU A 144 8.72 12.38 -10.61
C LEU A 144 8.71 13.63 -11.48
N SER A 145 9.87 14.02 -12.03
CA SER A 145 9.97 15.10 -13.03
C SER A 145 9.15 16.36 -12.69
N ASN A 146 9.26 16.84 -11.45
CA ASN A 146 8.54 18.00 -10.88
C ASN A 146 7.03 17.83 -10.65
N GLN A 147 6.48 16.63 -10.84
CA GLN A 147 5.13 16.28 -10.41
C GLN A 147 5.18 15.42 -9.15
N THR A 148 4.11 15.54 -8.35
CA THR A 148 3.97 14.72 -7.14
C THR A 148 2.72 13.87 -7.21
N ARG A 149 2.84 12.62 -6.75
CA ARG A 149 1.73 11.65 -6.73
C ARG A 149 1.70 10.98 -5.36
N LEU A 150 0.50 10.80 -4.79
CA LEU A 150 0.34 9.99 -3.59
C LEU A 150 0.51 8.52 -3.93
N SER A 151 1.21 7.81 -3.06
CA SER A 151 1.45 6.37 -3.18
C SER A 151 0.90 5.66 -1.95
N ASN A 152 0.26 4.52 -2.15
CA ASN A 152 -0.10 3.62 -1.07
C ASN A 152 0.99 2.57 -0.81
N ALA A 153 2.10 2.58 -1.58
CA ALA A 153 3.19 1.63 -1.45
C ALA A 153 3.95 1.76 -0.13
N VAL A 154 3.93 2.95 0.49
CA VAL A 154 4.51 3.18 1.82
C VAL A 154 3.54 4.01 2.67
N ILE A 155 3.15 3.46 3.81
CA ILE A 155 2.24 4.12 4.76
C ILE A 155 2.77 3.90 6.16
N VAL A 156 2.81 4.96 6.96
CA VAL A 156 3.20 4.91 8.37
C VAL A 156 2.01 5.30 9.22
N SER A 157 1.69 4.54 10.27
CA SER A 157 0.57 4.91 11.14
C SER A 157 0.75 4.48 12.58
N GLN A 158 0.06 5.19 13.48
CA GLN A 158 -0.22 4.71 14.82
C GLN A 158 -1.31 3.62 14.76
N PRO A 159 -1.30 2.65 15.68
CA PRO A 159 -2.36 1.64 15.74
C PRO A 159 -3.68 2.26 16.24
N ARG A 160 -4.79 1.62 15.88
CA ARG A 160 -6.16 1.84 16.40
C ARG A 160 -6.71 3.25 16.17
N THR A 161 -6.29 3.90 15.09
CA THR A 161 -6.69 5.27 14.78
C THR A 161 -8.07 5.32 14.11
N ASN A 162 -8.83 6.38 14.40
CA ASN A 162 -10.11 6.61 13.72
C ASN A 162 -9.93 6.86 12.22
N THR A 163 -8.79 7.41 11.82
CA THR A 163 -8.42 7.62 10.42
C THR A 163 -8.34 6.30 9.66
N LEU A 164 -7.58 5.32 10.16
CA LEU A 164 -7.50 4.01 9.52
C LEU A 164 -8.86 3.29 9.49
N LYS A 165 -9.67 3.40 10.55
CA LYS A 165 -11.03 2.85 10.55
C LYS A 165 -11.91 3.47 9.46
N LYS A 166 -11.84 4.78 9.25
CA LYS A 166 -12.55 5.48 8.16
C LYS A 166 -12.05 5.03 6.79
N MET A 167 -10.74 4.89 6.61
CA MET A 167 -10.12 4.41 5.37
C MET A 167 -10.53 2.97 5.05
N ILE A 168 -10.50 2.07 6.05
CA ILE A 168 -10.99 0.69 5.90
C ILE A 168 -12.47 0.69 5.53
N ASN A 169 -13.30 1.46 6.24
CA ASN A 169 -14.73 1.56 5.92
C ASN A 169 -14.97 2.07 4.50
N TYR A 170 -14.22 3.08 4.04
CA TYR A 170 -14.28 3.54 2.66
C TYR A 170 -14.01 2.40 1.67
N ALA A 171 -12.92 1.66 1.88
CA ALA A 171 -12.51 0.56 1.01
C ALA A 171 -13.53 -0.59 0.98
N VAL A 172 -14.10 -0.97 2.12
CA VAL A 172 -14.91 -2.21 2.25
C VAL A 172 -16.42 -1.99 2.06
N THR A 173 -16.94 -0.78 2.27
CA THR A 173 -18.39 -0.50 2.22
C THR A 173 -19.03 -0.83 0.86
N PRO A 174 -18.40 -0.55 -0.30
CA PRO A 174 -18.97 -0.93 -1.59
C PRO A 174 -19.17 -2.44 -1.78
N TYR A 175 -18.34 -3.28 -1.13
CA TYR A 175 -18.51 -4.73 -1.14
C TYR A 175 -19.66 -5.20 -0.24
N ALA A 176 -19.87 -4.48 0.86
CA ALA A 176 -20.66 -4.92 2.00
C ALA A 176 -22.11 -4.40 2.00
N LYS A 177 -22.27 -3.11 1.71
CA LYS A 177 -23.53 -2.37 1.91
C LYS A 177 -24.11 -1.84 0.61
N ASN A 178 -23.51 -2.18 -0.53
CA ASN A 178 -23.91 -1.64 -1.82
C ASN A 178 -24.01 -0.10 -1.81
N HIS A 179 -23.04 0.55 -1.15
CA HIS A 179 -23.02 2.00 -0.95
C HIS A 179 -21.60 2.54 -1.15
N LEU A 180 -21.46 3.71 -1.78
CA LEU A 180 -20.20 4.44 -1.82
C LEU A 180 -20.06 5.24 -0.54
N TYR A 181 -19.15 4.83 0.33
CA TYR A 181 -18.88 5.53 1.58
C TYR A 181 -18.18 6.86 1.30
N GLU A 182 -18.70 7.96 1.83
CA GLU A 182 -18.06 9.27 1.72
C GLU A 182 -17.05 9.50 2.84
N MET A 183 -15.79 9.74 2.47
CA MET A 183 -14.76 10.12 3.45
C MET A 183 -14.84 11.61 3.83
N GLY A 184 -15.24 12.47 2.87
CA GLY A 184 -15.37 13.92 3.02
C GLY A 184 -16.72 14.38 3.58
N PHE A 185 -16.86 15.69 3.77
CA PHE A 185 -18.11 16.32 4.21
C PHE A 185 -18.28 17.69 3.54
N GLY A 186 -19.54 18.10 3.30
CA GLY A 186 -19.85 19.41 2.73
C GLY A 186 -19.17 19.64 1.36
N ARG A 187 -18.27 20.63 1.26
CA ARG A 187 -17.64 21.03 -0.02
C ARG A 187 -16.68 19.98 -0.61
N THR A 188 -16.33 18.94 0.13
CA THR A 188 -15.48 17.82 -0.33
C THR A 188 -16.27 16.55 -0.63
N ALA A 189 -17.57 16.53 -0.34
CA ALA A 189 -18.46 15.41 -0.66
C ALA A 189 -18.54 15.17 -2.17
N GLY A 190 -18.52 13.91 -2.58
CA GLY A 190 -18.65 13.48 -3.98
C GLY A 190 -17.52 13.88 -4.93
N LYS A 191 -16.39 14.39 -4.42
CA LYS A 191 -15.27 14.85 -5.25
C LYS A 191 -14.17 13.81 -5.47
N ASP A 192 -14.25 12.67 -4.78
CA ASP A 192 -13.24 11.63 -4.92
C ASP A 192 -13.27 10.97 -6.31
N LEU A 193 -12.12 10.37 -6.66
CA LEU A 193 -11.90 9.79 -7.99
C LEU A 193 -12.82 8.62 -8.28
N LEU A 194 -13.23 7.86 -7.26
CA LEU A 194 -14.13 6.73 -7.42
C LEU A 194 -15.51 7.20 -7.88
N MET A 195 -16.08 8.21 -7.22
CA MET A 195 -17.38 8.76 -7.64
C MET A 195 -17.34 9.34 -9.05
N LYS A 196 -16.25 10.03 -9.41
CA LYS A 196 -16.05 10.54 -10.77
C LYS A 196 -15.97 9.41 -11.79
N ALA A 197 -15.23 8.34 -11.49
CA ALA A 197 -15.07 7.19 -12.36
C ALA A 197 -16.37 6.41 -12.58
N LEU A 198 -17.24 6.39 -11.58
CA LEU A 198 -18.53 5.69 -11.65
C LEU A 198 -19.67 6.58 -12.20
N LYS A 199 -19.41 7.85 -12.50
CA LYS A 199 -20.42 8.80 -12.98
C LYS A 199 -21.14 8.32 -14.23
N ASP A 200 -20.40 7.74 -15.17
CA ASP A 200 -20.95 7.25 -16.45
C ASP A 200 -21.64 5.87 -16.29
N LEU A 201 -21.53 5.25 -15.12
CA LEU A 201 -22.18 3.98 -14.76
C LEU A 201 -23.31 4.18 -13.74
N LYS A 202 -23.78 5.41 -13.54
CA LYS A 202 -24.79 5.78 -12.53
C LYS A 202 -26.10 5.00 -12.62
N ASP A 203 -26.45 4.53 -13.82
CA ASP A 203 -27.70 3.81 -14.07
C ASP A 203 -27.56 2.29 -13.79
N ILE A 204 -26.33 1.81 -13.54
CA ILE A 204 -26.05 0.42 -13.16
C ILE A 204 -25.98 0.34 -11.63
N PRO A 205 -26.70 -0.59 -10.98
CA PRO A 205 -26.60 -0.77 -9.54
C PRO A 205 -25.16 -1.04 -9.12
N LEU A 206 -24.68 -0.36 -8.05
CA LEU A 206 -23.30 -0.52 -7.58
C LEU A 206 -22.93 -1.99 -7.30
N ARG A 207 -23.88 -2.81 -6.88
CA ARG A 207 -23.71 -4.25 -6.68
C ARG A 207 -23.32 -4.94 -7.97
N GLU A 208 -23.99 -4.62 -9.08
CA GLU A 208 -23.66 -5.18 -10.39
C GLU A 208 -22.26 -4.73 -10.84
N ILE A 209 -21.91 -3.46 -10.62
CA ILE A 209 -20.56 -2.94 -10.89
C ILE A 209 -19.51 -3.71 -10.08
N MET A 210 -19.72 -3.86 -8.77
CA MET A 210 -18.78 -4.49 -7.84
C MET A 210 -18.70 -6.02 -8.02
N TRP A 211 -19.76 -6.70 -8.43
CA TRP A 211 -19.80 -8.16 -8.55
C TRP A 211 -19.62 -8.67 -9.97
N VAL A 212 -20.38 -8.15 -10.92
CA VAL A 212 -20.33 -8.57 -12.32
C VAL A 212 -19.29 -7.75 -13.07
N GLY A 213 -19.37 -6.42 -12.98
CA GLY A 213 -18.46 -5.49 -13.68
C GLY A 213 -16.99 -5.75 -13.37
N LYS A 214 -16.62 -5.79 -12.07
CA LYS A 214 -15.25 -6.12 -11.66
C LYS A 214 -14.78 -7.49 -12.15
N ARG A 215 -15.66 -8.48 -12.35
CA ARG A 215 -15.25 -9.81 -12.84
C ARG A 215 -15.15 -9.83 -14.36
N ALA A 216 -16.13 -9.28 -15.06
CA ALA A 216 -16.24 -9.34 -16.50
C ALA A 216 -15.36 -8.33 -17.25
N VAL A 217 -15.05 -7.17 -16.65
CA VAL A 217 -14.41 -6.05 -17.33
C VAL A 217 -13.06 -5.73 -16.66
N PRO A 218 -11.91 -6.17 -17.21
CA PRO A 218 -10.59 -5.98 -16.61
C PRO A 218 -10.20 -4.50 -16.40
N SER A 219 -10.53 -3.61 -17.33
CA SER A 219 -10.25 -2.17 -17.21
C SER A 219 -11.01 -1.54 -16.05
N LEU A 220 -12.30 -1.87 -15.89
CA LEU A 220 -13.12 -1.44 -14.75
C LEU A 220 -12.58 -2.00 -13.43
N ARG A 221 -12.18 -3.28 -13.41
CA ARG A 221 -11.53 -3.89 -12.24
C ARG A 221 -10.29 -3.12 -11.82
N HIS A 222 -9.41 -2.82 -12.78
CA HIS A 222 -8.19 -2.07 -12.56
C HIS A 222 -8.47 -0.67 -12.02
N GLN A 223 -9.38 0.06 -12.67
CA GLN A 223 -9.78 1.41 -12.28
C GLN A 223 -10.38 1.46 -10.87
N ILE A 224 -11.32 0.56 -10.54
CA ILE A 224 -11.88 0.45 -9.19
C ILE A 224 -10.80 0.10 -8.18
N THR A 225 -9.84 -0.77 -8.52
CA THR A 225 -8.72 -1.08 -7.62
C THR A 225 -7.91 0.17 -7.29
N ILE A 226 -7.52 0.93 -8.30
CA ILE A 226 -6.75 2.18 -8.11
C ILE A 226 -7.53 3.17 -7.22
N TYR A 227 -8.83 3.37 -7.48
CA TYR A 227 -9.58 4.44 -6.81
C TYR A 227 -10.16 4.04 -5.46
N LEU A 228 -10.67 2.82 -5.31
CA LEU A 228 -11.36 2.38 -4.10
C LEU A 228 -10.39 1.91 -3.02
N THR A 229 -9.35 1.15 -3.39
CA THR A 229 -8.44 0.50 -2.42
C THR A 229 -7.01 1.01 -2.54
N GLY A 230 -6.62 1.47 -3.73
CA GLY A 230 -5.28 1.92 -4.07
C GLY A 230 -4.98 3.38 -3.72
N PRO A 231 -4.11 4.06 -4.52
CA PRO A 231 -3.75 5.46 -4.31
C PRO A 231 -4.92 6.45 -4.28
N GLY A 232 -6.04 6.16 -4.96
CA GLY A 232 -7.20 7.03 -4.94
C GLY A 232 -7.89 7.10 -3.58
N LEU A 233 -7.77 6.06 -2.75
CA LEU A 233 -8.21 6.11 -1.35
C LEU A 233 -7.38 7.13 -0.56
N MET A 234 -6.06 7.17 -0.79
CA MET A 234 -5.16 8.13 -0.14
C MET A 234 -5.51 9.57 -0.52
N ASP A 235 -5.81 9.78 -1.80
CA ASP A 235 -6.29 11.06 -2.32
C ASP A 235 -7.64 11.45 -1.69
N ALA A 236 -8.61 10.53 -1.65
CA ALA A 236 -9.90 10.75 -1.00
C ALA A 236 -9.74 11.13 0.48
N TYR A 237 -8.83 10.47 1.20
CA TYR A 237 -8.49 10.81 2.57
C TYR A 237 -7.89 12.22 2.70
N LEU A 238 -6.87 12.57 1.91
CA LEU A 238 -6.25 13.90 1.99
C LEU A 238 -7.21 15.03 1.59
N GLN A 239 -8.08 14.79 0.62
CA GLN A 239 -9.14 15.74 0.28
C GLN A 239 -10.16 15.89 1.40
N SER A 240 -10.55 14.77 2.03
CA SER A 240 -11.51 14.76 3.14
C SER A 240 -11.04 15.51 4.39
N SER A 241 -9.72 15.66 4.56
CA SER A 241 -9.18 16.37 5.72
C SER A 241 -9.45 17.87 5.70
N GLY A 242 -9.89 18.44 4.56
CA GLY A 242 -10.20 19.86 4.42
C GLY A 242 -8.99 20.79 4.62
N LEU A 243 -7.77 20.24 4.65
CA LEU A 243 -6.54 21.00 4.84
C LEU A 243 -6.17 21.69 3.53
N SER A 244 -5.63 22.91 3.62
CA SER A 244 -5.01 23.53 2.44
C SER A 244 -3.77 22.73 2.01
N GLN A 245 -3.36 22.87 0.76
CA GLN A 245 -2.21 22.15 0.19
C GLN A 245 -0.95 22.29 1.07
N ARG A 246 -0.71 23.49 1.63
CA ARG A 246 0.39 23.74 2.56
C ARG A 246 0.32 22.87 3.82
N PHE A 247 -0.87 22.63 4.37
CA PHE A 247 -1.06 21.87 5.60
C PHE A 247 -1.22 20.36 5.36
N GLN A 248 -1.51 19.92 4.13
CA GLN A 248 -1.51 18.50 3.78
C GLN A 248 -0.14 17.83 3.99
N THR A 249 0.96 18.59 3.89
CA THR A 249 2.34 18.15 4.23
C THR A 249 2.48 17.62 5.67
N THR A 250 1.55 17.93 6.57
CA THR A 250 1.51 17.34 7.91
C THR A 250 1.12 15.85 7.93
N LYS A 251 0.54 15.36 6.82
CA LYS A 251 0.15 13.98 6.57
C LYS A 251 1.06 13.29 5.56
N ILE A 252 2.08 13.98 5.05
CA ILE A 252 3.04 13.44 4.10
C ILE A 252 4.30 13.01 4.85
N LEU A 253 4.82 11.85 4.50
CA LEU A 253 6.06 11.31 5.04
C LEU A 253 7.25 12.18 4.64
N ASN A 254 8.08 12.59 5.62
CA ASN A 254 9.31 13.33 5.34
C ASN A 254 10.32 12.46 4.58
N GLU A 255 11.23 13.12 3.87
CA GLU A 255 12.30 12.49 3.08
C GLU A 255 11.79 11.35 2.17
N PRO A 256 10.79 11.59 1.32
CA PRO A 256 10.19 10.55 0.48
C PRO A 256 11.20 9.89 -0.48
N ALA A 257 12.33 10.56 -0.74
CA ALA A 257 13.44 10.04 -1.53
C ALA A 257 14.20 8.88 -0.87
N ARG A 258 13.94 8.55 0.41
CA ARG A 258 14.51 7.37 1.08
C ARG A 258 13.85 6.06 0.64
N PHE A 259 12.69 6.14 0.01
CA PHE A 259 11.95 4.99 -0.50
C PHE A 259 12.11 4.96 -2.02
N GLY A 260 12.56 3.82 -2.52
CA GLY A 260 12.92 3.62 -3.91
C GLY A 260 13.00 2.14 -4.24
N GLN A 261 13.74 1.81 -5.28
CA GLN A 261 13.70 0.53 -5.97
C GLN A 261 15.01 -0.20 -5.99
N ARG A 262 14.92 -1.49 -6.30
CA ARG A 262 16.06 -2.23 -6.83
C ARG A 262 16.19 -1.98 -8.33
N GLU A 263 17.41 -1.82 -8.83
CA GLU A 263 17.70 -1.93 -10.26
C GLU A 263 17.32 -3.32 -10.80
N ASP A 264 17.11 -3.45 -12.11
CA ASP A 264 16.35 -4.58 -12.73
C ASP A 264 17.01 -5.98 -12.58
N ASP A 265 18.12 -6.09 -11.86
CA ASP A 265 18.88 -7.31 -11.63
C ASP A 265 18.93 -7.65 -10.12
N PHE A 266 19.01 -8.93 -9.75
CA PHE A 266 19.47 -9.33 -8.40
C PHE A 266 21.00 -9.50 -8.45
N PRO A 267 21.79 -8.86 -7.56
CA PRO A 267 21.42 -8.21 -6.30
C PRO A 267 21.34 -6.67 -6.40
N GLY A 268 20.87 -6.10 -7.51
CA GLY A 268 20.88 -4.70 -7.95
C GLY A 268 20.84 -3.59 -6.89
N THR A 269 21.37 -2.43 -7.24
CA THR A 269 21.57 -1.34 -6.28
C THR A 269 20.28 -0.57 -6.00
N TRP A 270 20.28 0.22 -4.92
CA TRP A 270 19.17 1.12 -4.61
C TRP A 270 19.06 2.24 -5.64
N LYS A 271 17.82 2.59 -6.00
CA LYS A 271 17.53 3.67 -6.94
C LYS A 271 16.30 4.46 -6.54
N ARG A 272 16.32 5.76 -6.83
CA ARG A 272 15.27 6.71 -6.45
C ARG A 272 14.06 6.64 -7.40
N GLY A 273 12.84 6.67 -6.84
CA GLY A 273 11.57 6.88 -7.57
C GLY A 273 10.85 5.59 -8.02
N MET A 274 9.55 5.71 -8.36
CA MET A 274 8.60 4.66 -8.83
C MET A 274 7.97 5.06 -10.19
N ASN A 275 7.48 4.12 -11.01
CA ASN A 275 6.80 4.41 -12.29
C ASN A 275 5.26 4.39 -12.17
N GLY A 276 4.59 4.99 -13.15
CA GLY A 276 3.13 5.19 -13.14
C GLY A 276 2.26 3.92 -13.07
N LYS A 277 2.82 2.74 -13.38
CA LYS A 277 2.15 1.42 -13.32
C LYS A 277 2.29 0.73 -11.95
N GLY A 278 2.93 1.37 -10.97
CA GLY A 278 3.37 0.67 -9.74
C GLY A 278 4.53 -0.29 -10.02
N GLU A 279 5.16 -0.14 -11.19
CA GLU A 279 6.40 -0.79 -11.55
C GLU A 279 7.52 0.25 -11.43
N TRP A 280 8.75 -0.18 -11.53
CA TRP A 280 9.94 0.62 -11.30
C TRP A 280 10.41 1.31 -12.61
N VAL A 281 10.92 2.56 -12.59
CA VAL A 281 11.48 3.23 -13.79
C VAL A 281 12.93 3.66 -13.63
N VAL A 282 13.69 3.47 -14.71
CA VAL A 282 15.07 3.89 -14.92
C VAL A 282 15.18 5.41 -15.09
N PRO A 283 16.19 6.08 -14.49
CA PRO A 283 16.48 7.46 -14.87
C PRO A 283 16.95 7.37 -16.32
N ALA A 284 16.33 8.13 -17.22
CA ALA A 284 16.79 8.21 -18.60
C ALA A 284 18.31 8.42 -18.60
N ARG A 285 19.07 7.45 -19.12
CA ARG A 285 20.47 7.70 -19.49
C ARG A 285 20.41 8.91 -20.40
N LYS A 286 21.06 10.01 -20.01
CA LYS A 286 21.37 11.08 -20.96
C LYS A 286 22.14 10.41 -22.09
N PHE A 287 21.49 10.20 -23.22
CA PHE A 287 22.22 10.06 -24.46
C PHE A 287 22.89 11.41 -24.67
N ASN A 288 24.19 11.48 -24.34
CA ASN A 288 25.03 12.48 -24.98
C ASN A 288 25.02 12.10 -26.46
N SER A 289 24.20 12.80 -27.25
CA SER A 289 24.31 12.82 -28.69
C SER A 289 25.64 13.49 -29.04
N THR A 290 26.67 12.67 -29.16
CA THR A 290 27.83 12.99 -29.99
C THR A 290 27.86 11.97 -31.11
N ILE A 291 27.74 12.51 -32.33
CA ILE A 291 27.67 11.93 -33.67
C ILE A 291 26.25 11.60 -34.13
#